data_AF-A0A957JBP8-F1
#
_entry.id   AF-A0A957JBP8-F1
#
_cell.length_a   1.000
_cell.length_b   1.000
_cell.length_c   1.000
_cell.angle_alpha   90.00
_cell.angle_beta   90.00
_cell.angle_gamma   90.00
#
_symmetry.space_group_name_H-M   'P 1'
#
loop_
_entity.id
_entity.type
_entity.pdbx_description
1 polymer ?
#
loop_
_entity_poly.entity_id
_entity_poly.type
_entity_poly.pdbx_seq_one_letter_code
_entity_poly.pdbx_strand_id
1 'polypeptide(L)'
;ALKLLFQTECPSWLYEVERGATTIWERWDAIQPDGKVGLTSFNHYAFGCVGDWMYRVIAGLGKAAPGYRQVQIRPEPPAELSQARASYQSAYGEIISAWEKRDGTMHLEATIPPNTSATIRLPGANLADLAPLPGMQQEGSDVVVEVESGTYQFTYPLAS
;
A
#
# COMPACT_ATOMS: atom_id res chain seq x y z
N ALA A 1 9.25 -2.14 9.70
CA ALA A 1 7.84 -1.71 9.51
C ALA A 1 6.90 -2.91 9.46
N LEU A 2 7.00 -3.79 8.45
CA LEU A 2 6.10 -4.95 8.29
C LEU A 2 5.97 -5.85 9.51
N LYS A 3 7.09 -6.23 10.14
CA LYS A 3 7.08 -7.02 11.38
C LYS A 3 6.26 -6.40 12.52
N LEU A 4 6.14 -5.06 12.56
CA LEU A 4 5.33 -4.36 13.57
C LEU A 4 3.85 -4.34 13.19
N LEU A 5 3.53 -4.20 11.90
CA LEU A 5 2.16 -4.20 11.43
C LEU A 5 1.49 -5.57 11.64
N PHE A 6 2.22 -6.65 11.39
CA PHE A 6 1.73 -8.04 11.50
C PHE A 6 1.95 -8.67 12.89
N GLN A 7 2.47 -7.92 13.87
CA GLN A 7 2.56 -8.41 15.25
C GLN A 7 1.16 -8.48 15.87
N THR A 8 0.88 -9.54 16.64
CA THR A 8 -0.39 -9.80 17.31
C THR A 8 -0.30 -9.72 18.85
N GLU A 9 0.91 -9.72 19.41
CA GLU A 9 1.11 -9.55 20.86
C GLU A 9 0.96 -8.08 21.28
N CYS A 10 0.52 -7.85 22.53
CA CYS A 10 0.44 -6.50 23.09
C CYS A 10 1.85 -5.95 23.35
N PRO A 11 2.18 -4.70 22.94
CA PRO A 11 1.32 -3.75 22.21
C PRO A 11 1.42 -3.89 20.67
N SER A 12 0.28 -3.97 19.99
CA SER A 12 0.19 -3.95 18.52
C SER A 12 -1.22 -3.63 18.02
N TRP A 13 -1.36 -3.25 16.74
CA TRP A 13 -2.66 -3.05 16.11
C TRP A 13 -3.49 -4.33 16.03
N LEU A 14 -2.87 -5.45 15.64
CA LEU A 14 -3.61 -6.71 15.54
C LEU A 14 -3.95 -7.30 16.90
N TYR A 15 -3.22 -6.95 17.97
CA TYR A 15 -3.66 -7.29 19.33
C TYR A 15 -5.07 -6.76 19.64
N GLU A 16 -5.37 -5.51 19.27
CA GLU A 16 -6.72 -4.94 19.45
C GLU A 16 -7.76 -5.77 18.68
N VAL A 17 -7.46 -6.12 17.43
CA VAL A 17 -8.33 -6.93 16.56
C VAL A 17 -8.56 -8.32 17.14
N GLU A 18 -7.50 -9.01 17.59
CA GLU A 18 -7.56 -10.33 18.24
C GLU A 18 -8.36 -10.31 19.56
N ARG A 19 -8.49 -9.13 20.17
CA ARG A 19 -9.34 -8.89 21.34
C ARG A 19 -10.74 -8.37 21.00
N GLY A 20 -11.14 -8.44 19.73
CA GLY A 20 -12.49 -8.12 19.28
C GLY A 20 -12.74 -6.63 19.02
N ALA A 21 -11.69 -5.82 18.89
CA ALA A 21 -11.84 -4.42 18.53
C ALA A 21 -12.49 -4.26 17.14
N THR A 22 -13.50 -3.39 17.06
CA THR A 22 -14.09 -2.92 15.79
C THR A 22 -13.77 -1.45 15.50
N THR A 23 -13.09 -0.79 16.43
CA THR A 23 -12.56 0.58 16.37
C THR A 23 -11.18 0.60 17.02
N ILE A 24 -10.36 1.62 16.72
CA ILE A 24 -9.03 1.77 17.33
C ILE A 24 -9.18 2.25 18.78
N TRP A 25 -8.40 1.69 19.69
CA TRP A 25 -8.45 2.04 21.10
C TRP A 25 -7.53 3.22 21.44
N GLU A 26 -7.83 3.93 22.53
CA GLU A 26 -6.96 5.00 23.06
C GLU A 26 -5.65 4.45 23.64
N ARG A 27 -5.66 3.17 24.06
CA ARG A 27 -4.50 2.46 24.59
C ARG A 27 -4.43 1.06 23.98
N TRP A 28 -3.21 0.64 23.65
CA TRP A 28 -2.92 -0.72 23.19
C TRP A 28 -3.41 -1.80 24.16
N ASP A 29 -3.36 -1.51 25.46
CA ASP A 29 -3.72 -2.41 26.55
C ASP A 29 -5.09 -2.08 27.18
N ALA A 30 -6.02 -1.47 26.42
CA ALA A 30 -7.38 -1.19 26.91
C ALA A 30 -8.06 -2.45 27.47
N ILE A 31 -7.76 -3.60 26.87
CA ILE A 31 -7.88 -4.93 27.50
C ILE A 31 -6.46 -5.47 27.70
N GLN A 32 -6.08 -5.72 28.95
CA GLN A 32 -4.76 -6.26 29.28
C GLN A 32 -4.61 -7.73 28.86
N PRO A 33 -3.37 -8.26 28.77
CA PRO A 33 -3.14 -9.67 28.43
C PRO A 33 -3.89 -10.65 29.32
N ASP A 34 -4.09 -10.33 30.62
CA ASP A 34 -4.85 -11.11 31.60
C ASP A 34 -6.39 -10.95 31.50
N GLY A 35 -6.87 -10.13 30.55
CA GLY A 35 -8.28 -9.86 30.31
C GLY A 35 -8.85 -8.69 31.13
N LYS A 36 -8.06 -8.05 31.99
CA LYS A 36 -8.52 -6.90 32.78
C LYS A 36 -8.78 -5.69 31.88
N VAL A 37 -9.98 -5.13 32.00
CA VAL A 37 -10.40 -3.93 31.26
C VAL A 37 -9.92 -2.67 31.98
N GLY A 38 -9.21 -1.81 31.25
CA GLY A 38 -8.73 -0.52 31.74
C GLY A 38 -9.78 0.59 31.61
N LEU A 39 -9.59 1.69 32.36
CA LEU A 39 -10.41 2.90 32.23
C LEU A 39 -9.85 3.76 31.08
N THR A 40 -10.35 3.55 29.86
CA THR A 40 -9.90 4.23 28.63
C THR A 40 -10.98 4.15 27.54
N SER A 41 -10.88 4.96 26.49
CA SER A 41 -11.77 4.89 25.33
C SER A 41 -11.43 3.71 24.40
N PHE A 42 -12.46 3.02 23.93
CA PHE A 42 -12.37 1.99 22.90
C PHE A 42 -12.56 2.54 21.48
N ASN A 43 -12.68 3.85 21.32
CA ASN A 43 -12.91 4.50 20.03
C ASN A 43 -12.15 5.83 19.97
N HIS A 44 -10.87 5.74 19.62
CA HIS A 44 -9.94 6.86 19.55
C HIS A 44 -9.02 6.67 18.33
N TYR A 45 -9.23 7.46 17.27
CA TYR A 45 -8.63 7.21 15.96
C TYR A 45 -7.11 7.43 15.88
N ALA A 46 -6.45 7.89 16.94
CA ALA A 46 -5.05 8.34 16.92
C ALA A 46 -4.10 7.25 16.39
N PHE A 47 -4.23 6.01 16.85
CA PHE A 47 -3.41 4.90 16.33
C PHE A 47 -3.89 4.37 14.96
N GLY A 48 -5.05 4.80 14.48
CA GLY A 48 -5.53 4.57 13.12
C GLY A 48 -4.70 5.27 12.05
N CYS A 49 -3.74 6.12 12.44
CA CYS A 49 -2.78 6.76 11.52
C CYS A 49 -1.97 5.76 10.68
N VAL A 50 -1.86 4.50 11.12
CA VAL A 50 -1.26 3.40 10.34
C VAL A 50 -1.94 3.19 8.99
N GLY A 51 -3.22 3.56 8.86
CA GLY A 51 -3.98 3.49 7.60
C GLY A 51 -3.29 4.22 6.45
N ASP A 52 -2.80 5.44 6.69
CA ASP A 52 -2.07 6.21 5.67
C ASP A 52 -0.80 5.48 5.20
N TRP A 53 -0.07 4.84 6.12
CA TRP A 53 1.10 4.03 5.77
C TRP A 53 0.70 2.82 4.91
N MET A 54 -0.41 2.13 5.23
CA MET A 54 -0.89 1.01 4.42
C MET A 54 -1.25 1.44 3.00
N TYR A 55 -1.92 2.58 2.81
CA TYR A 55 -2.22 3.10 1.47
C TYR A 55 -0.96 3.44 0.68
N ARG A 56 -0.03 4.18 1.29
CA ARG A 56 1.17 4.69 0.59
C ARG A 56 2.23 3.63 0.36
N VAL A 57 2.33 2.62 1.22
CA VAL A 57 3.43 1.64 1.20
C VAL A 57 2.95 0.28 0.74
N ILE A 58 1.92 -0.31 1.37
CA ILE A 58 1.42 -1.62 0.94
C ILE A 58 0.78 -1.51 -0.44
N ALA A 59 -0.23 -0.64 -0.58
CA ALA A 59 -0.88 -0.45 -1.86
C ALA A 59 -0.03 0.42 -2.80
N GLY A 60 0.87 1.25 -2.27
CA GLY A 60 1.77 2.07 -3.07
C GLY A 60 1.15 3.34 -3.63
N LEU A 61 -0.06 3.72 -3.19
CA LEU A 61 -0.79 4.87 -3.70
C LEU A 61 -0.41 6.11 -2.87
N GLY A 62 0.40 6.99 -3.48
CA GLY A 62 0.84 8.24 -2.87
C GLY A 62 0.68 9.45 -3.78
N LYS A 63 0.93 10.63 -3.22
CA LYS A 63 0.99 11.90 -3.96
C LYS A 63 2.44 12.34 -4.11
N ALA A 64 2.85 12.68 -5.32
CA ALA A 64 4.14 13.33 -5.61
C ALA A 64 4.01 14.87 -5.67
N ALA A 65 2.80 15.37 -5.96
CA ALA A 65 2.47 16.80 -5.91
C ALA A 65 1.15 17.06 -5.14
N PRO A 66 0.92 18.30 -4.65
CA PRO A 66 -0.33 18.66 -3.98
C PRO A 66 -1.57 18.29 -4.80
N GLY A 67 -2.61 17.81 -4.10
CA GLY A 67 -3.88 17.45 -4.73
C GLY A 67 -3.84 16.25 -5.67
N TYR A 68 -2.75 15.47 -5.70
CA TYR A 68 -2.52 14.35 -6.64
C TYR A 68 -2.38 14.78 -8.11
N ARG A 69 -1.94 16.02 -8.36
CA ARG A 69 -1.64 16.44 -9.74
C ARG A 69 -0.51 15.60 -10.38
N GLN A 70 0.41 15.14 -9.56
CA GLN A 70 1.33 14.05 -9.87
C GLN A 70 1.14 12.95 -8.82
N VAL A 71 0.84 11.74 -9.29
CA VAL A 71 0.59 10.54 -8.49
C VAL A 71 1.90 9.76 -8.35
N GLN A 72 2.09 9.12 -7.19
CA GLN A 72 3.12 8.12 -7.00
C GLN A 72 2.46 6.76 -6.90
N ILE A 73 2.89 5.81 -7.73
CA ILE A 73 2.54 4.40 -7.62
C ILE A 73 3.81 3.62 -7.33
N ARG A 74 3.99 3.22 -6.07
CA ARG A 74 5.17 2.48 -5.59
C ARG A 74 4.75 1.50 -4.51
N PRO A 75 4.16 0.35 -4.87
CA PRO A 75 3.85 -0.67 -3.87
C PRO A 75 5.14 -1.27 -3.31
N GLU A 76 5.10 -1.63 -2.04
CA GLU A 76 6.10 -2.46 -1.36
C GLU A 76 5.40 -3.72 -0.84
N PRO A 77 5.18 -4.73 -1.71
CA PRO A 77 4.39 -5.91 -1.38
C PRO A 77 5.04 -6.72 -0.24
N PRO A 78 4.38 -6.86 0.91
CA PRO A 78 4.91 -7.68 2.00
C PRO A 78 4.86 -9.16 1.66
N ALA A 79 5.68 -9.98 2.33
CA ALA A 79 5.68 -11.42 2.14
C ALA A 79 4.33 -12.04 2.57
N GLU A 80 3.72 -11.47 3.61
CA GLU A 80 2.51 -11.92 4.29
C GLU A 80 1.22 -11.75 3.48
N LEU A 81 1.20 -10.89 2.46
CA LEU A 81 0.02 -10.65 1.62
C LEU A 81 0.24 -11.15 0.21
N SER A 82 -0.75 -11.81 -0.39
CA SER A 82 -0.72 -12.20 -1.81
C SER A 82 -1.19 -11.08 -2.74
N GLN A 83 -1.98 -10.13 -2.24
CA GLN A 83 -2.52 -9.03 -3.04
C GLN A 83 -2.86 -7.82 -2.17
N ALA A 84 -2.93 -6.65 -2.79
CA ALA A 84 -3.56 -5.47 -2.21
C ALA A 84 -4.18 -4.61 -3.31
N ARG A 85 -5.29 -3.94 -3.00
CA ARG A 85 -5.93 -2.96 -3.87
C ARG A 85 -6.35 -1.74 -3.05
N ALA A 86 -5.95 -0.56 -3.50
CA ALA A 86 -6.46 0.71 -3.01
C ALA A 86 -7.04 1.52 -4.18
N SER A 87 -8.14 2.21 -3.91
CA SER A 87 -8.60 3.30 -4.75
C SER A 87 -8.80 4.58 -3.94
N TYR A 88 -8.54 5.72 -4.57
CA TYR A 88 -8.68 7.02 -3.96
C TYR A 88 -9.39 7.97 -4.90
N GLN A 89 -10.48 8.58 -4.44
CA GLN A 89 -11.23 9.58 -5.19
C GLN A 89 -10.59 10.95 -4.98
N SER A 90 -9.76 11.37 -5.94
CA SER A 90 -9.12 12.68 -5.94
C SER A 90 -10.02 13.74 -6.57
N ALA A 91 -9.61 15.02 -6.51
CA ALA A 91 -10.29 16.10 -7.23
C ALA A 91 -10.24 15.93 -8.76
N TYR A 92 -9.34 15.10 -9.28
CA TYR A 92 -9.19 14.82 -10.71
C TYR A 92 -9.93 13.55 -11.17
N GLY A 93 -10.40 12.72 -10.23
CA GLY A 93 -11.01 11.42 -10.50
C GLY A 93 -10.35 10.29 -9.69
N GLU A 94 -10.75 9.06 -10.00
CA GLU A 94 -10.28 7.87 -9.30
C GLU A 94 -8.83 7.54 -9.65
N ILE A 95 -8.03 7.27 -8.62
CA ILE A 95 -6.69 6.70 -8.72
C ILE A 95 -6.76 5.28 -8.18
N ILE A 96 -6.22 4.31 -8.91
CA ILE A 96 -6.13 2.91 -8.47
C ILE A 96 -4.67 2.49 -8.40
N SER A 97 -4.32 1.77 -7.33
CA SER A 97 -3.14 0.92 -7.30
C SER A 97 -3.55 -0.45 -6.79
N ALA A 98 -3.33 -1.47 -7.62
CA ALA A 98 -3.60 -2.85 -7.28
C ALA A 98 -2.42 -3.73 -7.67
N TRP A 99 -2.11 -4.71 -6.84
CA TRP A 99 -1.14 -5.73 -7.20
C TRP A 99 -1.56 -7.11 -6.68
N GLU A 100 -1.11 -8.14 -7.39
CA GLU A 100 -1.31 -9.55 -7.06
C GLU A 100 -0.01 -10.32 -7.34
N LYS A 101 0.44 -11.10 -6.37
CA LYS A 101 1.51 -12.10 -6.51
C LYS A 101 0.85 -13.44 -6.80
N ARG A 102 0.97 -13.94 -8.02
CA ARG A 102 0.40 -15.22 -8.43
C ARG A 102 1.41 -16.00 -9.26
N ASP A 103 1.61 -17.28 -8.92
CA ASP A 103 2.47 -18.21 -9.66
C ASP A 103 3.89 -17.66 -9.95
N GLY A 104 4.52 -17.06 -8.94
CA GLY A 104 5.86 -16.47 -9.06
C GLY A 104 5.92 -15.20 -9.91
N THR A 105 4.77 -14.62 -10.26
CA THR A 105 4.64 -13.44 -11.11
C THR A 105 3.95 -12.32 -10.34
N MET A 106 4.42 -11.09 -10.53
CA MET A 106 3.74 -9.87 -10.10
C MET A 106 2.79 -9.41 -11.20
N HIS A 107 1.55 -9.12 -10.86
CA HIS A 107 0.61 -8.36 -11.67
C HIS A 107 0.35 -7.03 -10.97
N LEU A 108 0.55 -5.90 -11.66
CA LEU A 108 0.28 -4.56 -11.13
C LEU A 108 -0.66 -3.80 -12.07
N GLU A 109 -1.71 -3.22 -11.51
CA GLU A 109 -2.64 -2.32 -12.19
C GLU A 109 -2.54 -0.92 -11.57
N ALA A 110 -2.47 0.09 -12.43
CA ALA A 110 -2.55 1.49 -12.05
C ALA A 110 -3.53 2.25 -12.93
N THR A 111 -4.45 3.00 -12.31
CA THR A 111 -5.35 3.93 -13.02
C THR A 111 -5.02 5.35 -12.60
N ILE A 112 -4.72 6.19 -13.60
CA ILE A 112 -4.33 7.59 -13.43
C ILE A 112 -5.40 8.47 -14.09
N PRO A 113 -6.08 9.37 -13.36
CA PRO A 113 -7.18 10.14 -13.89
C PRO A 113 -6.71 11.24 -14.87
N PRO A 114 -7.62 11.77 -15.74
CA PRO A 114 -7.30 12.86 -16.65
C PRO A 114 -6.70 14.09 -15.96
N ASN A 115 -5.88 14.85 -16.70
CA ASN A 115 -5.17 16.05 -16.21
C ASN A 115 -4.19 15.79 -15.05
N THR A 116 -3.78 14.55 -14.86
CA THR A 116 -2.72 14.15 -13.93
C THR A 116 -1.71 13.24 -14.62
N SER A 117 -0.51 13.16 -14.04
CA SER A 117 0.53 12.21 -14.43
C SER A 117 0.94 11.36 -13.24
N ALA A 118 1.69 10.28 -13.47
CA ALA A 118 2.19 9.42 -12.42
C ALA A 118 3.63 8.97 -12.67
N THR A 119 4.36 8.78 -11.58
CA THR A 119 5.57 7.96 -11.57
C THR A 119 5.21 6.59 -11.02
N ILE A 120 5.36 5.55 -11.84
CA ILE A 120 5.14 4.16 -11.46
C ILE A 120 6.49 3.49 -11.24
N ARG A 121 6.69 2.90 -10.06
CA ARG A 121 7.87 2.10 -9.70
C ARG A 121 7.45 0.66 -9.50
N LEU A 122 8.05 -0.24 -10.29
CA LEU A 122 7.81 -1.67 -10.31
C LEU A 122 8.90 -2.36 -9.47
N PRO A 123 8.62 -2.71 -8.20
CA PRO A 123 9.62 -3.24 -7.29
C PRO A 123 10.17 -4.60 -7.74
N GLY A 124 11.49 -4.73 -7.82
CA GLY A 124 12.14 -6.00 -8.19
C GLY A 124 11.97 -6.41 -9.65
N ALA A 125 11.40 -5.55 -10.50
CA ALA A 125 11.25 -5.82 -11.91
C ALA A 125 12.58 -5.68 -12.67
N ASN A 126 12.76 -6.49 -13.70
CA ASN A 126 13.81 -6.30 -14.70
C ASN A 126 13.19 -5.69 -15.97
N LEU A 127 13.83 -4.65 -16.50
CA LEU A 127 13.37 -3.97 -17.71
C LEU A 127 13.23 -4.93 -18.91
N ALA A 128 14.05 -5.98 -18.98
CA ALA A 128 14.01 -6.98 -20.06
C ALA A 128 12.76 -7.89 -20.01
N ASP A 129 12.11 -8.01 -18.85
CA ASP A 129 10.93 -8.88 -18.66
C ASP A 129 9.60 -8.14 -18.89
N LEU A 130 9.65 -6.85 -19.21
CA LEU A 130 8.48 -5.99 -19.32
C LEU A 130 8.13 -5.68 -20.78
N ALA A 131 6.82 -5.54 -21.04
CA ALA A 131 6.35 -4.91 -22.28
C ALA A 131 6.86 -3.45 -22.32
N PRO A 132 7.51 -3.03 -23.42
CA PRO A 132 8.16 -1.72 -23.46
C PRO A 132 7.14 -0.59 -23.47
N LEU A 133 7.33 0.38 -22.57
CA LEU A 133 6.69 1.68 -22.60
C LEU A 133 7.75 2.79 -22.77
N PRO A 134 7.46 3.86 -23.53
CA PRO A 134 8.36 4.99 -23.66
C PRO A 134 8.78 5.56 -22.29
N GLY A 135 10.08 5.81 -22.12
CA GLY A 135 10.61 6.39 -20.88
C GLY A 135 10.84 5.41 -19.74
N MET A 136 10.51 4.12 -19.90
CA MET A 136 10.88 3.08 -18.92
C MET A 136 12.39 2.97 -18.74
N GLN A 137 12.84 2.93 -17.49
CA GLN A 137 14.24 2.85 -17.11
C GLN A 137 14.45 1.92 -15.93
N GLN A 138 15.56 1.18 -15.93
CA GLN A 138 16.00 0.40 -14.77
C GLN A 138 16.65 1.35 -13.76
N GLU A 139 16.16 1.36 -12.53
CA GLU A 139 16.71 2.11 -11.39
C GLU A 139 16.99 1.17 -10.21
N GLY A 140 18.25 0.74 -10.07
CA GLY A 140 18.60 -0.26 -9.06
C GLY A 140 17.85 -1.58 -9.31
N SER A 141 17.17 -2.10 -8.29
CA SER A 141 16.35 -3.31 -8.38
C SER A 141 14.98 -3.13 -9.04
N ASP A 142 14.60 -1.88 -9.36
CA ASP A 142 13.25 -1.56 -9.78
C ASP A 142 13.24 -1.01 -11.20
N VAL A 143 12.08 -1.08 -11.86
CA VAL A 143 11.84 -0.35 -13.11
C VAL A 143 10.93 0.83 -12.83
N VAL A 144 11.26 1.98 -13.40
CA VAL A 144 10.52 3.24 -13.22
C VAL A 144 10.04 3.75 -14.56
N VAL A 145 8.82 4.28 -14.58
CA VAL A 145 8.23 4.93 -15.75
C VAL A 145 7.37 6.10 -15.34
N GLU A 146 7.47 7.19 -16.09
CA GLU A 146 6.53 8.30 -16.02
C GLU A 146 5.44 8.11 -17.05
N VAL A 147 4.19 8.29 -16.64
CA VAL A 147 3.03 8.09 -17.49
C VAL A 147 2.02 9.23 -17.32
N GLU A 148 1.27 9.50 -18.37
CA GLU A 148 0.11 10.39 -18.33
C GLU A 148 -1.14 9.63 -17.84
N SER A 149 -2.30 10.29 -17.85
CA SER A 149 -3.58 9.65 -17.54
C SER A 149 -3.84 8.40 -18.38
N GLY A 150 -4.39 7.36 -17.76
CA GLY A 150 -4.63 6.08 -18.43
C GLY A 150 -4.77 4.93 -17.43
N THR A 151 -5.01 3.73 -17.95
CA THR A 151 -4.90 2.49 -17.17
C THR A 151 -3.73 1.69 -17.69
N TYR A 152 -2.86 1.28 -16.77
CA TYR A 152 -1.62 0.58 -17.06
C TYR A 152 -1.61 -0.76 -16.34
N GLN A 153 -1.15 -1.78 -17.03
CA GLN A 153 -0.98 -3.12 -16.49
C GLN A 153 0.46 -3.57 -16.74
N PHE A 154 1.09 -4.09 -15.68
CA PHE A 154 2.43 -4.63 -15.71
C PHE A 154 2.40 -6.06 -15.23
N THR A 155 3.20 -6.91 -15.87
CA THR A 155 3.37 -8.30 -15.46
C THR A 155 4.84 -8.64 -15.60
N TYR A 156 5.45 -9.14 -14.53
CA TYR A 156 6.87 -9.49 -14.48
C TYR A 156 7.14 -10.57 -13.43
N PRO A 157 8.18 -11.41 -13.59
CA PRO A 157 8.56 -12.39 -12.58
C PRO A 157 8.88 -11.71 -11.25
N LEU A 158 8.47 -12.31 -10.13
CA LEU A 158 8.94 -11.89 -8.81
C LEU A 158 10.42 -12.21 -8.69
N ALA A 159 11.21 -11.25 -8.20
CA ALA A 159 12.59 -11.51 -7.83
C ALA A 159 12.62 -12.67 -6.81
N SER A 160 13.41 -13.70 -7.12
CA SER A 160 13.66 -14.88 -6.27
C SER A 160 14.40 -14.53 -4.99
#